data_AF-A0A1H4E3W0-F1
#
_entry.id   AF-A0A1H4E3W0-F1
#
_cell.length_a   1.000
_cell.length_b   1.000
_cell.length_c   1.000
_cell.angle_alpha   90.00
_cell.angle_beta   90.00
_cell.angle_gamma   90.00
#
_symmetry.space_group_name_H-M   'P 1'
#
loop_
_entity.id
_entity.type
_entity.pdbx_description
1 polymer ?
#
loop_
_entity_poly.entity_id
_entity_poly.type
_entity_poly.pdbx_seq_one_letter_code
_entity_poly.pdbx_strand_id
1 'polypeptide(L)'
;MSTKKMVFFFDQAKCVACQACEISCKVVNKLPLGVRYRKVISTAYTGTSIALRPHLSMACNHCDNPACMSVCPVDAYSKNAEGLVIHDPEKCIGCQECMGACPYHAPQFNEETELVQKCDFCADRLENGILPGCIEGCPAKALTFGYASEIASKYPDFKSVPNLKKTSPNFMVKEGSRLHTTNGKNKPEGYTGEIAEYLKDA
;
A
#
# COMPACT_ATOMS: atom_id res chain seq x y z
N MET A 1 18.74 -8.78 17.28
CA MET A 1 17.71 -7.75 17.52
C MET A 1 16.55 -8.04 16.59
N SER A 2 15.33 -8.27 17.11
CA SER A 2 14.16 -8.44 16.24
C SER A 2 13.96 -7.11 15.50
N THR A 3 14.15 -7.11 14.18
CA THR A 3 14.00 -5.91 13.36
C THR A 3 12.56 -5.42 13.47
N LYS A 4 12.39 -4.18 13.95
CA LYS A 4 11.09 -3.51 13.94
C LYS A 4 10.55 -3.51 12.52
N LYS A 5 9.27 -3.85 12.39
CA LYS A 5 8.58 -3.99 11.10
C LYS A 5 7.30 -3.19 11.15
N MET A 6 7.35 -1.95 10.70
CA MET A 6 6.16 -1.11 10.60
C MET A 6 5.27 -1.59 9.43
N VAL A 7 3.96 -1.61 9.65
CA VAL A 7 2.97 -2.06 8.67
C VAL A 7 1.84 -1.05 8.57
N PHE A 8 1.30 -0.87 7.36
CA PHE A 8 -0.05 -0.33 7.23
C PHE A 8 -1.06 -1.45 7.54
N PHE A 9 -2.13 -1.09 8.23
CA PHE A 9 -3.31 -1.93 8.39
C PHE A 9 -4.52 -1.27 7.76
N PHE A 10 -5.27 -2.05 6.97
CA PHE A 10 -6.46 -1.60 6.27
C PHE A 10 -7.68 -2.46 6.66
N ASP A 11 -8.69 -1.81 7.23
CA ASP A 11 -9.98 -2.41 7.56
C ASP A 11 -10.94 -2.20 6.38
N GLN A 12 -11.02 -3.21 5.51
CA GLN A 12 -11.83 -3.15 4.30
C GLN A 12 -13.32 -2.97 4.62
N ALA A 13 -13.80 -3.47 5.77
CA ALA A 13 -15.19 -3.34 6.18
C ALA A 13 -15.63 -1.89 6.40
N LYS A 14 -14.68 -0.98 6.66
CA LYS A 14 -14.92 0.45 6.88
C LYS A 14 -14.73 1.29 5.63
N CYS A 15 -14.01 0.78 4.63
CA CYS A 15 -13.67 1.56 3.45
C CYS A 15 -14.90 1.78 2.55
N VAL A 16 -15.18 3.04 2.24
CA VAL A 16 -16.26 3.45 1.31
C VAL A 16 -15.71 4.02 -0.01
N ALA A 17 -14.42 3.80 -0.29
CA ALA A 17 -13.73 4.29 -1.48
C ALA A 17 -13.90 5.80 -1.79
N CYS A 18 -14.02 6.64 -0.77
CA CYS A 18 -14.13 8.10 -0.94
C CYS A 18 -12.84 8.78 -1.47
N GLN A 19 -11.74 8.04 -1.63
CA GLN A 19 -10.43 8.52 -2.10
C GLN A 19 -9.79 9.65 -1.26
N ALA A 20 -10.36 10.00 -0.10
CA ALA A 20 -9.78 11.01 0.80
C ALA A 20 -8.33 10.68 1.18
N CYS A 21 -8.01 9.40 1.40
CA CYS A 21 -6.63 8.96 1.69
C CYS A 21 -5.64 9.18 0.52
N GLU A 22 -6.09 9.19 -0.74
CA GLU A 22 -5.25 9.55 -1.89
C GLU A 22 -4.99 11.06 -1.89
N ILE A 23 -6.04 11.87 -1.75
CA ILE A 23 -5.95 13.32 -1.77
C ILE A 23 -5.12 13.84 -0.59
N SER A 24 -5.36 13.36 0.63
CA SER A 24 -4.57 13.77 1.79
C SER A 24 -3.10 13.36 1.65
N CYS A 25 -2.82 12.17 1.09
CA CYS A 25 -1.45 11.78 0.78
C CYS A 25 -0.81 12.73 -0.22
N LYS A 26 -1.53 13.10 -1.27
CA LYS A 26 -1.08 14.03 -2.31
C LYS A 26 -0.79 15.43 -1.75
N VAL A 27 -1.69 15.98 -0.94
CA VAL A 27 -1.52 17.30 -0.33
C VAL A 27 -0.32 17.32 0.62
N VAL A 28 -0.21 16.33 1.51
CA VAL A 28 0.86 16.26 2.50
C VAL A 28 2.23 16.12 1.84
N ASN A 29 2.33 15.30 0.79
CA ASN A 29 3.60 15.05 0.09
C ASN A 29 3.82 16.00 -1.11
N LYS A 30 2.91 16.95 -1.34
CA LYS A 30 2.97 17.90 -2.48
C LYS A 30 3.19 17.21 -3.83
N LEU A 31 2.50 16.09 -4.07
CA LEU A 31 2.72 15.28 -5.26
C LEU A 31 2.25 15.99 -6.54
N PRO A 32 3.00 15.89 -7.65
CA PRO A 32 2.62 16.48 -8.94
C PRO A 32 1.39 15.78 -9.53
N LEU A 33 0.91 16.29 -10.67
CA LEU A 33 -0.15 15.62 -11.43
C LEU A 33 0.29 14.21 -11.88
N GLY A 34 -0.66 13.28 -11.97
CA GLY A 34 -0.39 11.88 -12.31
C GLY A 34 0.16 11.01 -11.17
N VAL A 35 1.03 11.55 -10.31
CA VAL A 35 1.67 10.77 -9.23
C VAL A 35 0.74 10.55 -8.05
N ARG A 36 0.66 9.30 -7.59
CA ARG A 36 -0.19 8.83 -6.48
C ARG A 36 0.53 7.77 -5.65
N TYR A 37 1.03 8.18 -4.48
CA TYR A 37 1.68 7.30 -3.50
C TYR A 37 0.76 6.23 -2.89
N ARG A 38 -0.54 6.53 -2.80
CA ARG A 38 -1.59 5.64 -2.33
C ARG A 38 -2.72 5.67 -3.34
N LYS A 39 -3.32 4.51 -3.63
CA LYS A 39 -4.40 4.32 -4.60
C LYS A 39 -5.54 3.55 -3.96
N VAL A 40 -6.78 4.00 -4.16
CA VAL A 40 -7.98 3.21 -3.89
C VAL A 40 -8.32 2.41 -5.15
N ILE A 41 -8.22 1.10 -5.00
CA ILE A 41 -8.51 0.10 -6.00
C ILE A 41 -9.93 -0.40 -5.72
N SER A 42 -10.78 -0.36 -6.72
CA SER A 42 -12.12 -0.94 -6.64
C SER A 42 -12.19 -2.07 -7.65
N THR A 43 -12.44 -3.30 -7.19
CA THR A 43 -12.58 -4.43 -8.10
C THR A 43 -13.95 -4.38 -8.77
N ALA A 44 -14.01 -4.84 -10.02
CA ALA A 44 -15.25 -4.98 -10.75
C ALA A 44 -15.91 -6.31 -10.35
N TYR A 45 -17.12 -6.25 -9.79
CA TYR A 45 -17.94 -7.45 -9.65
C TYR A 45 -18.53 -7.82 -11.02
N THR A 46 -18.37 -9.08 -11.42
CA THR A 46 -18.84 -9.60 -12.72
C THR A 46 -20.30 -10.06 -12.69
N GLY A 47 -21.06 -9.80 -11.62
CA GLY A 47 -22.47 -10.17 -11.48
C GLY A 47 -23.47 -9.00 -11.48
N THR A 48 -24.76 -9.31 -11.60
CA THR A 48 -25.89 -8.36 -11.74
C THR A 48 -26.42 -7.78 -10.43
N SER A 49 -25.86 -8.17 -9.28
CA SER A 49 -26.26 -7.64 -7.97
C SER A 49 -25.47 -6.38 -7.63
N ILE A 50 -26.15 -5.34 -7.12
CA ILE A 50 -25.59 -4.12 -6.50
C ILE A 50 -24.74 -4.43 -5.24
N ALA A 51 -24.45 -5.71 -4.97
CA ALA A 51 -23.69 -6.17 -3.82
C ALA A 51 -22.26 -5.63 -3.83
N LEU A 52 -22.02 -4.71 -2.89
CA LEU A 52 -20.76 -4.22 -2.33
C LEU A 52 -19.46 -4.65 -3.06
N ARG A 53 -18.83 -3.70 -3.74
CA ARG A 53 -17.48 -3.85 -4.29
C ARG A 53 -16.45 -3.85 -3.15
N PRO A 54 -15.60 -4.88 -3.02
CA PRO A 54 -14.48 -4.79 -2.11
C PRO A 54 -13.50 -3.73 -2.63
N HIS A 55 -13.18 -2.77 -1.77
CA HIS A 55 -12.22 -1.71 -2.06
C HIS A 55 -10.92 -1.99 -1.33
N LEU A 56 -9.81 -1.58 -1.92
CA LEU A 56 -8.50 -1.63 -1.28
C LEU A 56 -7.81 -0.28 -1.39
N SER A 57 -7.38 0.28 -0.26
CA SER A 57 -6.43 1.39 -0.28
C SER A 57 -5.00 0.86 -0.12
N MET A 58 -4.22 0.82 -1.18
CA MET A 58 -2.83 0.34 -1.17
C MET A 58 -1.84 1.50 -1.37
N ALA A 59 -0.70 1.45 -0.67
CA ALA A 59 0.46 2.32 -0.87
C ALA A 59 1.73 1.46 -1.03
N CYS A 60 2.93 2.05 -0.93
CA CYS A 60 4.14 1.24 -0.80
C CYS A 60 4.03 0.28 0.39
N ASN A 61 4.34 -0.99 0.16
CA ASN A 61 4.28 -2.02 1.19
C ASN A 61 5.57 -2.11 2.02
N HIS A 62 6.58 -1.27 1.80
CA HIS A 62 7.86 -1.25 2.52
C HIS A 62 8.41 -2.65 2.82
N CYS A 63 8.47 -3.51 1.79
CA CYS A 63 8.59 -4.95 1.95
C CYS A 63 9.87 -5.39 2.67
N ASP A 64 9.86 -6.58 3.27
CA ASP A 64 11.04 -7.15 3.94
C ASP A 64 12.18 -7.45 2.96
N ASN A 65 11.84 -7.92 1.76
CA ASN A 65 12.75 -8.16 0.65
C ASN A 65 12.38 -7.24 -0.55
N PRO A 66 12.73 -5.96 -0.50
CA PRO A 66 12.28 -4.97 -1.48
C PRO A 66 12.90 -5.19 -2.86
N ALA A 67 12.06 -5.55 -3.84
CA ALA A 67 12.47 -5.69 -5.24
C ALA A 67 13.05 -4.38 -5.82
N CYS A 68 12.50 -3.22 -5.44
CA CYS A 68 12.98 -1.91 -5.89
C CYS A 68 14.42 -1.60 -5.46
N MET A 69 14.80 -2.00 -4.25
CA MET A 69 16.16 -1.82 -3.74
C MET A 69 17.14 -2.77 -4.45
N SER A 70 16.71 -3.99 -4.76
CA SER A 70 17.55 -5.03 -5.37
C SER A 70 17.97 -4.72 -6.81
N VAL A 71 17.25 -3.83 -7.50
CA VAL A 71 17.53 -3.44 -8.90
C VAL A 71 18.12 -2.05 -9.04
N CYS A 72 18.29 -1.29 -7.95
CA CYS A 72 18.77 0.08 -8.04
C CYS A 72 20.29 0.10 -8.27
N PRO A 73 20.80 0.66 -9.38
CA PRO A 73 22.23 0.60 -9.70
C PRO A 73 23.09 1.58 -8.89
N VAL A 74 22.46 2.50 -8.16
CA VAL A 74 23.10 3.63 -7.46
C VAL A 74 22.78 3.65 -5.96
N ASP A 75 22.22 2.56 -5.43
CA ASP A 75 21.87 2.42 -4.01
C ASP A 75 21.04 3.59 -3.45
N ALA A 76 20.11 4.09 -4.26
CA ALA A 76 19.16 5.15 -3.87
C ALA A 76 18.04 4.64 -2.93
N TYR A 77 18.10 3.37 -2.50
CA TYR A 77 17.17 2.80 -1.53
C TYR A 77 17.90 2.27 -0.32
N SER A 78 17.33 2.48 0.86
CA SER A 78 17.84 1.93 2.12
C SER A 78 16.69 1.47 3.02
N LYS A 79 17.01 0.73 4.08
CA LYS A 79 16.07 0.45 5.17
C LYS A 79 16.45 1.23 6.41
N ASN A 80 15.48 1.94 6.99
CA ASN A 80 15.68 2.60 8.27
C ASN A 80 15.45 1.63 9.46
N ALA A 81 15.67 2.12 10.68
CA ALA A 81 15.53 1.34 11.92
C ALA A 81 14.09 0.81 12.17
N GLU A 82 13.09 1.40 11.51
CA GLU A 82 11.67 1.05 11.62
C GLU A 82 11.25 0.00 10.56
N GLY A 83 12.20 -0.43 9.73
CA GLY A 83 11.99 -1.39 8.63
C GLY A 83 11.41 -0.76 7.37
N LEU A 84 11.28 0.57 7.32
CA LEU A 84 10.78 1.29 6.16
C LEU A 84 11.84 1.32 5.07
N VAL A 85 11.45 0.96 3.85
CA VAL A 85 12.23 1.21 2.64
C VAL A 85 12.17 2.71 2.34
N ILE A 86 13.29 3.43 2.38
CA ILE A 86 13.40 4.87 2.10
C ILE A 86 14.08 5.06 0.74
N HIS A 87 13.62 6.04 -0.04
CA HIS A 87 14.23 6.42 -1.30
C HIS A 87 14.97 7.75 -1.12
N ASP A 88 16.22 7.80 -1.56
CA ASP A 88 17.09 8.96 -1.51
C ASP A 88 17.11 9.66 -2.87
N PRO A 89 16.47 10.83 -3.02
CA PRO A 89 16.44 11.54 -4.30
C PRO A 89 17.82 12.06 -4.72
N GLU A 90 18.76 12.30 -3.80
CA GLU A 90 20.08 12.83 -4.15
C GLU A 90 20.96 11.82 -4.88
N LYS A 91 20.71 10.52 -4.65
CA LYS A 91 21.38 9.41 -5.34
C LYS A 91 20.66 8.96 -6.59
N CYS A 92 19.36 9.25 -6.70
CA CYS A 92 18.53 8.75 -7.78
C CYS A 92 18.97 9.35 -9.11
N ILE A 93 19.14 8.50 -10.13
CA ILE A 93 19.51 8.89 -11.50
C ILE A 93 18.33 8.78 -12.48
N GLY A 94 17.11 8.61 -11.98
CA GLY A 94 15.92 8.57 -12.84
C GLY A 94 15.80 7.36 -13.77
N CYS A 95 16.57 6.28 -13.58
CA CYS A 95 16.60 5.12 -14.50
C CYS A 95 15.32 4.25 -14.56
N GLN A 96 14.37 4.45 -13.65
CA GLN A 96 13.05 3.78 -13.62
C GLN A 96 13.03 2.24 -13.44
N GLU A 97 14.16 1.55 -13.34
CA GLU A 97 14.23 0.08 -13.14
C GLU A 97 13.37 -0.42 -11.97
N CYS A 98 13.39 0.33 -10.87
CA CYS A 98 12.61 0.02 -9.67
C CYS A 98 11.09 0.02 -9.89
N MET A 99 10.58 0.75 -10.89
CA MET A 99 9.16 0.78 -11.25
C MET A 99 8.73 -0.57 -11.83
N GLY A 100 9.48 -1.12 -12.79
CA GLY A 100 9.21 -2.45 -13.37
C GLY A 100 9.48 -3.60 -12.38
N ALA A 101 10.40 -3.40 -11.42
CA ALA A 101 10.68 -4.40 -10.41
C ALA A 101 9.56 -4.54 -9.36
N CYS A 102 8.99 -3.43 -8.90
CA CYS A 102 8.01 -3.44 -7.81
C CYS A 102 6.67 -4.07 -8.24
N PRO A 103 6.24 -5.21 -7.67
CA PRO A 103 5.00 -5.87 -8.10
C PRO A 103 3.71 -5.18 -7.58
N TYR A 104 3.86 -4.03 -6.93
CA TYR A 104 2.76 -3.22 -6.39
C TYR A 104 2.72 -1.80 -6.99
N HIS A 105 3.62 -1.53 -7.95
CA HIS A 105 3.73 -0.27 -8.70
C HIS A 105 3.78 0.97 -7.78
N ALA A 106 4.54 0.82 -6.68
CA ALA A 106 4.71 1.85 -5.67
C ALA A 106 5.71 2.94 -6.07
N PRO A 107 6.88 2.63 -6.66
CA PRO A 107 7.72 3.63 -7.31
C PRO A 107 7.02 4.21 -8.53
N GLN A 108 7.05 5.53 -8.67
CA GLN A 108 6.48 6.28 -9.78
C GLN A 108 7.45 7.36 -10.21
N PHE A 109 7.56 7.58 -11.51
CA PHE A 109 8.38 8.64 -12.07
C PHE A 109 7.73 10.01 -11.82
N ASN A 110 8.55 10.98 -11.46
CA ASN A 110 8.19 12.37 -11.38
C ASN A 110 8.73 13.10 -12.61
N GLU A 111 7.84 13.48 -13.53
CA GLU A 111 8.22 14.23 -14.74
C GLU A 111 8.80 15.62 -14.42
N GLU A 112 8.44 16.24 -13.29
CA GLU A 112 8.93 17.57 -12.93
C GLU A 112 10.38 17.55 -12.41
N THR A 113 10.78 16.47 -11.75
CA THR A 113 12.14 16.32 -11.20
C THR A 113 13.01 15.36 -11.99
N GLU A 114 12.44 14.63 -12.95
CA GLU A 114 13.07 13.51 -13.67
C GLU A 114 13.60 12.39 -12.77
N LEU A 115 13.01 12.23 -11.58
CA LEU A 115 13.42 11.25 -10.56
C LEU A 115 12.27 10.31 -10.23
N VAL A 116 12.61 9.10 -9.79
CA VAL A 116 11.61 8.20 -9.21
C VAL A 116 11.29 8.64 -7.78
N GLN A 117 10.03 8.49 -7.39
CA GLN A 117 9.55 8.78 -6.05
C GLN A 117 8.54 7.71 -5.60
N LYS A 118 8.31 7.59 -4.28
CA LYS A 118 7.35 6.63 -3.72
C LYS A 118 6.93 7.04 -2.31
N CYS A 119 5.87 6.42 -1.82
CA CYS A 119 5.51 6.51 -0.41
C CYS A 119 6.70 6.11 0.49
N ASP A 120 6.99 6.96 1.45
CA ASP A 120 8.03 6.86 2.47
C ASP A 120 7.44 6.58 3.87
N PHE A 121 6.13 6.26 3.93
CA PHE A 121 5.34 6.11 5.14
C PHE A 121 5.11 7.43 5.92
N CYS A 122 5.37 8.60 5.31
CA CYS A 122 5.45 9.88 6.00
C CYS A 122 6.42 9.83 7.19
N ALA A 123 7.64 9.34 6.94
CA ALA A 123 8.63 9.10 7.98
C ALA A 123 8.96 10.39 8.75
N ASP A 124 9.10 11.51 8.04
CA ASP A 124 9.30 12.85 8.60
C ASP A 124 8.20 13.25 9.59
N ARG A 125 6.93 13.00 9.24
CA ARG A 125 5.78 13.30 10.10
C ARG A 125 5.79 12.42 11.34
N LEU A 126 6.08 11.14 11.19
CA LEU A 126 6.14 10.20 12.31
C LEU A 126 7.23 10.56 13.32
N GLU A 127 8.41 10.99 12.85
CA GLU A 127 9.49 11.49 13.72
C GLU A 127 9.06 12.70 14.55
N ASN A 128 8.10 13.49 14.05
CA ASN A 128 7.52 14.64 14.73
C ASN A 128 6.21 14.33 15.48
N GLY A 129 5.85 13.05 15.63
CA GLY A 129 4.62 12.65 16.33
C GLY A 129 3.32 12.96 15.56
N ILE A 130 3.43 13.26 14.27
CA ILE A 130 2.30 13.59 13.40
C ILE A 130 1.90 12.34 12.59
N LEU A 131 0.61 12.09 12.48
CA LEU A 131 0.10 10.94 11.72
C LEU A 131 0.43 11.06 10.21
N PRO A 132 0.63 9.93 9.51
CA PRO A 132 0.72 9.93 8.06
C PRO A 132 -0.54 10.53 7.42
N GLY A 133 -0.38 11.34 6.38
CA GLY A 133 -1.49 12.09 5.78
C GLY A 133 -2.66 11.21 5.31
N CYS A 134 -2.38 10.01 4.80
CA CYS A 134 -3.42 9.07 4.39
C CYS A 134 -4.23 8.47 5.55
N ILE A 135 -3.65 8.41 6.75
CA ILE A 135 -4.29 7.90 7.97
C ILE A 135 -5.12 9.01 8.60
N GLU A 136 -4.51 10.20 8.76
CA GLU A 136 -5.20 11.41 9.25
C GLU A 136 -6.40 11.75 8.37
N GLY A 137 -6.24 11.68 7.05
CA GLY A 137 -7.28 12.02 6.08
C GLY A 137 -8.35 10.96 5.86
N CYS A 138 -8.35 9.83 6.56
CA CYS A 138 -9.34 8.77 6.36
C CYS A 138 -10.59 9.01 7.22
N PRO A 139 -11.72 9.54 6.69
CA PRO A 139 -12.90 9.84 7.50
C PRO A 139 -13.53 8.59 8.11
N ALA A 140 -13.43 7.45 7.42
CA ALA A 140 -13.98 6.17 7.87
C ALA A 140 -13.09 5.44 8.90
N LYS A 141 -11.88 5.96 9.18
CA LYS A 141 -10.88 5.29 10.03
C LYS A 141 -10.63 3.84 9.60
N ALA A 142 -10.59 3.64 8.29
CA ALA A 142 -10.28 2.36 7.65
C ALA A 142 -8.77 2.08 7.58
N LEU A 143 -7.94 3.09 7.80
CA LEU A 143 -6.48 2.97 7.80
C LEU A 143 -5.92 3.18 9.20
N THR A 144 -4.93 2.38 9.57
CA THR A 144 -4.06 2.60 10.73
C THR A 144 -2.68 2.02 10.43
N PHE A 145 -1.76 2.09 11.39
CA PHE A 145 -0.41 1.58 11.29
C PHE A 145 0.11 1.18 12.66
N GLY A 146 1.21 0.45 12.68
CA GLY A 146 1.91 0.06 13.90
C GLY A 146 2.99 -0.96 13.59
N TYR A 147 3.60 -1.53 14.62
CA TYR A 147 4.48 -2.67 14.42
C TYR A 147 3.67 -3.91 14.09
N ALA A 148 4.21 -4.77 13.21
CA ALA A 148 3.55 -5.97 12.73
C ALA A 148 3.03 -6.87 13.87
N SER A 149 3.80 -7.03 14.95
CA SER A 149 3.41 -7.81 16.13
C SER A 149 2.20 -7.22 16.86
N GLU A 150 2.17 -5.89 17.01
CA GLU A 150 1.08 -5.17 17.70
C GLU A 150 -0.21 -5.22 16.88
N ILE A 151 -0.10 -4.98 15.56
CA ILE A 151 -1.23 -5.05 14.64
C ILE A 151 -1.76 -6.49 14.57
N ALA A 152 -0.88 -7.49 14.48
CA ALA A 152 -1.28 -8.90 14.49
C ALA A 152 -1.97 -9.29 15.80
N SER A 153 -1.49 -8.80 16.95
CA SER A 153 -2.15 -9.02 18.24
C SER A 153 -3.53 -8.37 18.31
N LYS A 154 -3.70 -7.18 17.73
CA LYS A 154 -4.97 -6.44 17.75
C LYS A 154 -5.99 -6.97 16.75
N TYR A 155 -5.52 -7.53 15.64
CA TYR A 155 -6.35 -8.01 14.52
C TYR A 155 -5.89 -9.40 14.07
N PRO A 156 -6.10 -10.47 14.85
CA PRO A 156 -5.54 -11.79 14.56
C PRO A 156 -6.00 -12.40 13.23
N ASP A 157 -7.18 -12.01 12.72
CA ASP A 157 -7.75 -12.52 11.47
C ASP A 157 -7.27 -11.74 10.21
N PHE A 158 -6.20 -10.96 10.31
CA PHE A 158 -5.68 -10.21 9.17
C PHE A 158 -5.17 -11.13 8.06
N LYS A 159 -5.20 -10.62 6.84
CA LYS A 159 -4.55 -11.19 5.66
C LYS A 159 -3.44 -10.27 5.19
N SER A 160 -2.40 -10.83 4.61
CA SER A 160 -1.40 -10.05 3.87
C SER A 160 -1.81 -9.91 2.42
N VAL A 161 -1.40 -8.83 1.77
CA VAL A 161 -1.48 -8.74 0.29
C VAL A 161 -0.64 -9.84 -0.36
N PRO A 162 -0.96 -10.25 -1.60
CA PRO A 162 -0.23 -11.32 -2.28
C PRO A 162 1.29 -11.10 -2.25
N ASN A 163 2.06 -12.12 -1.84
CA ASN A 163 3.52 -12.07 -1.80
C ASN A 163 4.12 -12.25 -3.19
N LEU A 164 3.87 -11.27 -4.05
CA LEU A 164 4.37 -11.25 -5.42
C LEU A 164 5.88 -11.04 -5.43
N LYS A 165 6.56 -11.71 -6.38
CA LYS A 165 8.02 -11.69 -6.54
C LYS A 165 8.81 -11.96 -5.24
N LYS A 166 8.23 -12.71 -4.29
CA LYS A 166 8.83 -13.06 -2.98
C LYS A 166 9.36 -11.85 -2.21
N THR A 167 8.60 -10.75 -2.24
CA THR A 167 9.01 -9.48 -1.61
C THR A 167 8.71 -9.41 -0.11
N SER A 168 7.80 -10.24 0.40
CA SER A 168 7.31 -10.22 1.80
C SER A 168 6.75 -8.84 2.18
N PRO A 169 5.58 -8.45 1.64
CA PRO A 169 5.00 -7.11 1.79
C PRO A 169 4.52 -6.81 3.22
N ASN A 170 4.72 -5.57 3.67
CA ASN A 170 4.38 -5.09 5.02
C ASN A 170 3.05 -4.33 5.02
N PHE A 171 2.00 -5.03 4.58
CA PHE A 171 0.65 -4.50 4.49
C PHE A 171 -0.36 -5.56 4.91
N MET A 172 -1.17 -5.23 5.92
CA MET A 172 -2.13 -6.12 6.57
C MET A 172 -3.56 -5.63 6.35
N VAL A 173 -4.48 -6.57 6.15
CA VAL A 173 -5.84 -6.29 5.74
C VAL A 173 -6.82 -7.09 6.57
N LYS A 174 -7.83 -6.44 7.13
CA LYS A 174 -9.04 -7.13 7.58
C LYS A 174 -10.05 -7.09 6.45
N GLU A 175 -10.39 -8.26 5.93
CA GLU A 175 -11.41 -8.40 4.89
C GLU A 175 -12.80 -8.03 5.43
N GLY A 176 -13.61 -7.41 4.56
CA GLY A 176 -14.99 -7.07 4.89
C GLY A 176 -15.90 -8.30 4.84
N SER A 177 -16.66 -8.56 5.91
CA SER A 177 -17.64 -9.66 5.99
C SER A 177 -18.89 -9.47 5.10
N ARG A 178 -18.99 -8.34 4.39
CA ARG A 178 -20.14 -7.99 3.55
C ARG A 178 -20.22 -8.73 2.21
N LEU A 179 -19.28 -9.62 1.93
CA LEU A 179 -19.45 -10.69 0.94
C LEU A 179 -20.40 -11.77 1.52
N HIS A 180 -21.64 -11.38 1.86
CA HIS A 180 -22.69 -12.37 2.03
C HIS A 180 -23.09 -12.83 0.64
N THR A 181 -22.55 -13.98 0.24
CA THR A 181 -23.07 -14.78 -0.85
C THR A 181 -24.56 -15.01 -0.56
N THR A 182 -25.45 -14.38 -1.32
CA THR A 182 -26.83 -14.84 -1.39
C THR A 182 -26.76 -16.23 -2.04
N ASN A 183 -26.96 -17.25 -1.20
CA ASN A 183 -26.83 -18.69 -1.51
C ASN A 183 -25.37 -19.16 -1.60
N GLY A 184 -24.96 -19.96 -0.60
CA GLY A 184 -23.62 -20.55 -0.45
C GLY A 184 -23.20 -21.55 -1.53
N LYS A 185 -23.28 -21.15 -2.81
CA LYS A 185 -22.81 -21.92 -3.96
C LYS A 185 -21.69 -21.24 -4.73
N ASN A 186 -21.47 -19.94 -4.56
CA ASN A 186 -20.36 -19.22 -5.17
C ASN A 186 -19.65 -18.39 -4.10
N LYS A 187 -18.67 -18.96 -3.38
CA LYS A 187 -17.69 -18.12 -2.70
C LYS A 187 -16.91 -17.42 -3.82
N PRO A 188 -16.99 -16.08 -3.98
CA PRO A 188 -16.00 -15.41 -4.82
C PRO A 188 -14.62 -15.81 -4.28
N GLU A 189 -13.72 -16.18 -5.17
CA GLU A 189 -12.31 -16.37 -4.82
C GLU A 189 -11.90 -15.10 -4.07
N GLY A 190 -11.59 -15.21 -2.78
CA GLY A 190 -11.48 -14.05 -1.91
C GLY A 190 -10.51 -12.98 -2.45
N TYR A 191 -10.60 -11.79 -1.87
CA TYR A 191 -9.71 -10.62 -2.00
C TYR A 191 -8.32 -10.84 -2.65
N THR A 192 -7.60 -11.90 -2.31
CA THR A 192 -6.29 -12.26 -2.89
C THR A 192 -6.30 -12.50 -4.42
N GLY A 193 -7.39 -13.05 -4.99
CA GLY A 193 -7.49 -13.35 -6.43
C GLY A 193 -7.70 -12.09 -7.27
N GLU A 194 -8.70 -11.28 -6.91
CA GLU A 194 -9.04 -10.05 -7.62
C GLU A 194 -7.93 -8.99 -7.55
N ILE A 195 -7.19 -8.92 -6.43
CA ILE A 195 -6.01 -8.03 -6.33
C ILE A 195 -4.83 -8.56 -7.12
N ALA A 196 -4.61 -9.87 -7.14
CA ALA A 196 -3.58 -10.44 -7.99
C ALA A 196 -3.86 -10.13 -9.47
N GLU A 197 -5.14 -10.11 -9.89
CA GLU A 197 -5.55 -9.68 -11.23
C GLU A 197 -5.32 -8.18 -11.46
N TYR A 198 -5.76 -7.30 -10.55
CA TYR A 198 -5.45 -5.86 -10.65
C TYR A 198 -3.94 -5.57 -10.76
N LEU A 199 -3.11 -6.36 -10.07
CA LEU A 199 -1.66 -6.22 -10.08
C LEU A 199 -0.99 -6.83 -11.33
N LYS A 200 -1.72 -7.59 -12.18
CA LYS A 200 -1.18 -8.10 -13.46
C LYS A 200 -1.18 -7.05 -14.56
N ASP A 201 -2.13 -6.12 -14.54
CA ASP A 201 -2.38 -5.13 -15.61
C ASP A 201 -1.81 -3.73 -15.31
N ALA A 202 -1.16 -3.56 -14.16
CA ALA A 202 -0.75 -2.27 -13.66
C ALA A 202 0.73 -1.95 -13.89
#